data_AF-A0AA36HND9-F1
#
_entry.id   AF-A0AA36HND9-F1
#
_cell.length_a   1.000
_cell.length_b   1.000
_cell.length_c   1.000
_cell.angle_alpha   90.00
_cell.angle_beta   90.00
_cell.angle_gamma   90.00
#
_symmetry.space_group_name_H-M   'P 1'
#
loop_
_entity.id
_entity.type
_entity.pdbx_description
1 polymer ?
#
loop_
_entity_poly.entity_id
_entity_poly.type
_entity_poly.pdbx_seq_one_letter_code
_entity_poly.pdbx_strand_id
1 'polypeptide(L)'
;MDRTASAESTGSTSSPFAGGTMGVKVVASTWSRDSHDLFDFEASQLQTCGPCAFASGRLHCALRRKTFTVPNSAKFIRSGTDVQMLTDNENPPPGGEPMLRLVQREGCYWVDKATPASSSKKLWVVVRDLATSGHKLSEGDVIKLGRFKFKVRQMVASETSTQQPELHLDDTAGFTCDIETDHETRLAKTSCRICLLEGSSDDDPLIRPCQCKGSIEYVHLGCLRHWVRGRLNIADTPEGSYFYRPLPCELCKAAYPASVTNGQQKMPLVEVPKTMPPYIVLENMMRDAQQHSSRGLHVVSLAENKLLKLGRGHESDVRIADVSISRCHATIRYQKGSFVLEDHRSKFGTLVAMKKPRPLDHGSAISIQVGRTVLSLSLQSEPAGPVNSPATTEGEIPMQQL
;
A
#
# COMPACT_ATOMS: atom_id res chain seq x y z
N MET A 1 -52.99 -17.96 -47.92
CA MET A 1 -52.04 -18.94 -47.35
C MET A 1 -51.03 -18.15 -46.54
N ASP A 2 -51.48 -17.56 -45.44
CA ASP A 2 -51.47 -18.16 -44.10
C ASP A 2 -50.04 -18.39 -43.58
N ARG A 3 -49.64 -17.55 -42.62
CA ARG A 3 -49.24 -17.93 -41.24
C ARG A 3 -48.55 -16.74 -40.58
N THR A 4 -49.34 -15.94 -39.85
CA THR A 4 -49.46 -15.95 -38.38
C THR A 4 -48.34 -15.18 -37.68
N ALA A 5 -48.68 -13.93 -37.35
CA ALA A 5 -48.03 -13.12 -36.34
C ALA A 5 -48.41 -13.64 -34.95
N SER A 6 -47.42 -13.90 -34.11
CA SER A 6 -47.61 -14.17 -32.68
C SER A 6 -47.18 -12.94 -31.90
N ALA A 7 -48.18 -12.26 -31.34
CA ALA A 7 -48.00 -11.30 -30.27
C ALA A 7 -47.67 -12.07 -28.98
N GLU A 8 -46.58 -11.72 -28.32
CA GLU A 8 -46.32 -12.14 -26.94
C GLU A 8 -46.34 -10.94 -26.00
N SER A 9 -47.06 -11.19 -24.93
CA SER A 9 -47.58 -10.30 -23.90
C SER A 9 -46.51 -9.60 -23.07
N THR A 10 -46.79 -8.35 -22.74
CA THR A 10 -46.18 -7.57 -21.66
C THR A 10 -46.27 -8.31 -20.33
N GLY A 11 -45.19 -9.00 -19.96
CA GLY A 11 -44.97 -9.52 -18.61
C GLY A 11 -44.46 -8.41 -17.70
N SER A 12 -45.37 -7.77 -16.97
CA SER A 12 -45.03 -6.92 -15.83
C SER A 12 -44.47 -7.80 -14.70
N THR A 13 -43.16 -7.97 -14.63
CA THR A 13 -42.50 -8.52 -13.42
C THR A 13 -42.55 -7.46 -12.33
N SER A 14 -43.58 -7.54 -11.50
CA SER A 14 -43.63 -6.88 -10.19
C SER A 14 -42.49 -7.41 -9.32
N SER A 15 -41.49 -6.57 -9.04
CA SER A 15 -40.47 -6.86 -8.03
C SER A 15 -41.08 -6.69 -6.63
N PRO A 16 -41.06 -7.71 -5.75
CA PRO A 16 -41.39 -7.53 -4.34
C PRO A 16 -40.07 -7.39 -3.56
N PHE A 17 -39.39 -6.25 -3.70
CA PHE A 17 -38.42 -5.82 -2.70
C PHE A 17 -39.01 -4.60 -2.01
N ALA A 18 -39.75 -4.86 -0.93
CA ALA A 18 -40.04 -3.84 0.06
C ALA A 18 -38.70 -3.33 0.62
N GLY A 19 -38.30 -2.15 0.16
CA GLY A 19 -36.99 -1.57 0.44
C GLY A 19 -36.87 -1.15 1.89
N GLY A 20 -36.15 -1.95 2.68
CA GLY A 20 -35.54 -1.45 3.91
C GLY A 20 -34.47 -0.42 3.55
N THR A 21 -34.52 0.77 4.16
CA THR A 21 -33.47 1.78 4.02
C THR A 21 -32.17 1.24 4.58
N MET A 22 -31.25 0.90 3.68
CA MET A 22 -29.93 0.41 4.04
C MET A 22 -29.08 1.58 4.53
N GLY A 23 -28.37 1.41 5.65
CA GLY A 23 -27.51 2.43 6.22
C GLY A 23 -26.12 1.89 6.55
N VAL A 24 -25.15 2.78 6.72
CA VAL A 24 -23.79 2.39 7.17
C VAL A 24 -23.63 2.74 8.64
N LYS A 25 -23.23 1.76 9.45
CA LYS A 25 -22.72 2.05 10.80
C LYS A 25 -21.24 2.39 10.69
N VAL A 26 -20.88 3.56 11.19
CA VAL A 26 -19.49 4.03 11.24
C VAL A 26 -19.09 4.21 12.70
N VAL A 27 -18.03 3.51 13.12
CA VAL A 27 -17.43 3.65 14.44
C VAL A 27 -16.08 4.35 14.27
N ALA A 28 -16.03 5.63 14.62
CA ALA A 28 -14.80 6.41 14.60
C ALA A 28 -14.07 6.27 15.93
N SER A 29 -12.80 5.88 15.90
CA SER A 29 -11.93 5.75 17.06
C SER A 29 -10.69 6.61 16.86
N THR A 30 -10.50 7.67 17.66
CA THR A 30 -9.37 8.60 17.57
C THR A 30 -8.42 8.40 18.75
N TRP A 31 -7.15 8.13 18.46
CA TRP A 31 -6.11 8.05 19.49
C TRP A 31 -5.74 9.46 19.97
N SER A 32 -5.69 9.66 21.29
CA SER A 32 -5.49 10.99 21.88
C SER A 32 -4.05 11.48 21.76
N ARG A 33 -3.06 10.58 21.68
CA ARG A 33 -1.65 10.92 21.48
C ARG A 33 -1.36 11.20 20.02
N ASP A 34 -0.73 12.34 19.75
CA ASP A 34 -0.23 12.64 18.41
C ASP A 34 1.18 12.10 18.30
N SER A 35 1.33 11.04 17.50
CA SER A 35 2.62 10.40 17.27
C SER A 35 2.70 9.97 15.82
N HIS A 36 3.05 10.93 14.95
CA HIS A 36 3.38 10.68 13.54
C HIS A 36 2.26 10.00 12.74
N ASP A 37 0.99 10.40 12.95
CA ASP A 37 -0.15 9.80 12.25
C ASP A 37 -0.23 8.25 12.42
N LEU A 38 0.23 7.75 13.57
CA LEU A 38 0.04 6.36 13.98
C LEU A 38 -1.24 6.22 14.79
N PHE A 39 -1.79 5.01 14.78
CA PHE A 39 -2.90 4.59 15.63
C PHE A 39 -2.46 3.36 16.42
N ASP A 40 -2.64 3.39 17.73
CA ASP A 40 -2.29 2.27 18.60
C ASP A 40 -3.48 1.29 18.70
N PHE A 41 -3.39 0.17 18.00
CA PHE A 41 -4.41 -0.89 17.98
C PHE A 41 -4.41 -1.74 19.26
N GLU A 42 -3.40 -1.61 20.12
CA GLU A 42 -3.40 -2.25 21.45
C GLU A 42 -4.18 -1.39 22.45
N ALA A 43 -4.24 -0.08 22.24
CA ALA A 43 -4.99 0.83 23.12
C ALA A 43 -6.51 0.55 23.15
N SER A 44 -7.07 -0.05 22.11
CA SER A 44 -8.48 -0.49 22.08
C SER A 44 -8.78 -1.69 22.97
N GLN A 45 -7.78 -2.42 23.46
CA GLN A 45 -7.97 -3.54 24.39
C GLN A 45 -8.06 -3.10 25.86
N LEU A 46 -7.65 -1.86 26.16
CA LEU A 46 -7.64 -1.31 27.52
C LEU A 46 -9.01 -0.72 27.96
N GLN A 47 -10.09 -1.07 27.25
CA GLN A 47 -11.42 -0.46 27.43
C GLN A 47 -12.20 -0.85 28.69
N THR A 48 -11.63 -1.65 29.59
CA THR A 48 -12.20 -1.86 30.92
C THR A 48 -11.62 -0.87 31.92
N CYS A 49 -11.81 0.43 31.69
CA CYS A 49 -11.90 1.37 32.80
C CYS A 49 -13.40 1.67 32.95
N GLY A 50 -14.04 0.99 33.91
CA GLY A 50 -15.35 1.41 34.42
C GLY A 50 -15.27 2.79 35.09
N PRO A 51 -16.27 3.19 35.88
CA PRO A 51 -16.31 4.50 36.56
C PRO A 51 -15.14 4.77 37.55
N CYS A 52 -14.20 3.84 37.70
CA CYS A 52 -13.07 3.92 38.61
C CYS A 52 -11.85 4.60 37.97
N ALA A 53 -11.85 5.94 37.92
CA ALA A 53 -10.61 6.71 37.75
C ALA A 53 -10.70 8.12 38.37
N PHE A 54 -11.13 8.22 39.63
CA PHE A 54 -11.15 9.49 40.37
C PHE A 54 -10.03 9.65 41.41
N ALA A 55 -9.02 8.77 41.42
CA ALA A 55 -8.00 8.76 42.48
C ALA A 55 -6.60 9.28 42.10
N SER A 56 -6.30 9.66 40.85
CA SER A 56 -4.98 10.28 40.54
C SER A 56 -4.90 11.24 39.35
N GLY A 57 -6.01 11.90 38.98
CA GLY A 57 -5.98 13.08 38.09
C GLY A 57 -5.38 12.89 36.67
N ARG A 58 -5.04 11.67 36.23
CA ARG A 58 -4.48 11.37 34.90
C ARG A 58 -4.93 10.01 34.39
N LEU A 59 -6.20 9.90 34.00
CA LEU A 59 -6.59 8.89 33.03
C LEU A 59 -7.51 9.54 31.98
N HIS A 60 -6.93 10.39 31.14
CA HIS A 60 -7.58 10.70 29.87
C HIS A 60 -7.71 9.38 29.10
N CYS A 61 -8.93 9.00 28.72
CA CYS A 61 -9.16 7.89 27.80
C CYS A 61 -8.19 8.03 26.62
N ALA A 62 -7.30 7.03 26.45
CA ALA A 62 -6.32 7.03 25.37
C ALA A 62 -7.00 7.06 23.98
N LEU A 63 -8.28 6.66 23.93
CA LEU A 63 -9.07 6.54 22.72
C LEU A 63 -10.43 7.23 22.90
N ARG A 64 -10.79 8.14 21.99
CA ARG A 64 -12.14 8.69 21.89
C ARG A 64 -12.91 7.96 20.80
N ARG A 65 -14.07 7.40 21.14
CA ARG A 65 -14.93 6.68 20.19
C ARG A 65 -16.27 7.39 19.99
N LYS A 66 -16.75 7.41 18.75
CA LYS A 66 -18.08 7.93 18.39
C LYS A 66 -18.68 7.06 17.29
N THR A 67 -19.95 6.72 17.44
CA THR A 67 -20.70 5.88 16.50
C THR A 67 -21.69 6.76 15.73
N PHE A 68 -21.80 6.52 14.43
CA PHE A 68 -22.72 7.19 13.53
C PHE A 68 -23.51 6.15 12.76
N THR A 69 -24.78 6.45 12.51
CA THR A 69 -25.61 5.77 11.52
C THR A 69 -25.76 6.69 10.33
N VAL A 70 -25.36 6.21 9.16
CA VAL A 70 -25.23 6.99 7.95
C VAL A 70 -26.27 6.51 6.95
N PRO A 71 -27.45 7.15 6.90
CA PRO A 71 -28.52 6.75 5.98
C PRO A 71 -28.26 7.24 4.55
N ASN A 72 -27.48 8.31 4.38
CA ASN A 72 -27.20 8.94 3.08
C ASN A 72 -25.72 9.31 2.97
N SER A 73 -25.29 9.84 1.82
CA SER A 73 -23.93 10.35 1.64
C SER A 73 -23.52 11.32 2.77
N ALA A 74 -22.31 11.16 3.30
CA ALA A 74 -21.82 11.94 4.43
C ALA A 74 -20.29 12.09 4.40
N LYS A 75 -19.79 13.22 4.91
CA LYS A 75 -18.38 13.52 5.12
C LYS A 75 -18.03 13.43 6.61
N PHE A 76 -16.84 12.91 6.92
CA PHE A 76 -16.33 12.85 8.28
C PHE A 76 -15.19 13.85 8.46
N ILE A 77 -15.31 14.72 9.45
CA ILE A 77 -14.31 15.75 9.77
C ILE A 77 -13.84 15.53 11.20
N ARG A 78 -12.54 15.67 11.44
CA ARG A 78 -11.94 15.56 12.78
C ARG A 78 -11.52 16.92 13.32
N SER A 79 -11.91 17.21 14.55
CA SER A 79 -11.46 18.39 15.32
C SER A 79 -10.80 17.92 16.60
N GLY A 80 -9.47 17.88 16.62
CA GLY A 80 -8.68 17.31 17.72
C GLY A 80 -8.88 15.80 17.89
N THR A 81 -9.70 15.41 18.87
CA THR A 81 -10.10 14.01 19.09
C THR A 81 -11.54 13.71 18.67
N ASP A 82 -12.39 14.73 18.53
CA ASP A 82 -13.78 14.53 18.11
C ASP A 82 -13.86 14.29 16.61
N VAL A 83 -14.81 13.44 16.22
CA VAL A 83 -15.19 13.27 14.82
C VAL A 83 -16.63 13.75 14.68
N GLN A 84 -16.89 14.48 13.61
CA GLN A 84 -18.21 14.97 13.24
C GLN A 84 -18.58 14.42 11.88
N MET A 85 -19.86 14.09 11.74
CA MET A 85 -20.47 13.71 10.47
C MET A 85 -21.19 14.94 9.93
N LEU A 86 -20.88 15.29 8.68
CA LEU A 86 -21.48 16.41 7.97
C LEU A 86 -22.12 15.90 6.67
N THR A 87 -23.15 16.57 6.22
CA THR A 87 -23.74 16.35 4.89
C THR A 87 -22.85 16.95 3.80
N ASP A 88 -23.15 16.66 2.54
CA ASP A 88 -22.32 17.15 1.43
C ASP A 88 -22.30 18.68 1.28
N ASN A 89 -23.36 19.36 1.73
CA ASN A 89 -23.53 20.81 1.58
C ASN A 89 -22.99 21.60 2.78
N GLU A 90 -22.63 20.94 3.88
CA GLU A 90 -22.10 21.60 5.06
C GLU A 90 -20.60 21.89 4.91
N ASN A 91 -20.23 23.11 5.33
CA ASN A 91 -18.83 23.53 5.37
C ASN A 91 -18.14 22.94 6.60
N PRO A 92 -16.89 22.47 6.47
CA PRO A 92 -16.13 21.97 7.61
C PRO A 92 -15.87 23.12 8.60
N PRO A 93 -15.86 22.84 9.92
CA PRO A 93 -15.49 23.83 10.92
C PRO A 93 -14.06 24.33 10.70
N PRO A 94 -13.73 25.57 11.11
CA PRO A 94 -12.38 26.10 11.01
C PRO A 94 -11.36 25.18 11.68
N GLY A 95 -10.30 24.79 10.96
CA GLY A 95 -9.28 23.87 11.45
C GLY A 95 -9.71 22.39 11.53
N GLY A 96 -10.93 22.05 11.10
CA GLY A 96 -11.39 20.67 10.99
C GLY A 96 -10.63 19.94 9.87
N GLU A 97 -10.10 18.76 10.18
CA GLU A 97 -9.37 17.93 9.22
C GLU A 97 -10.35 16.98 8.50
N PRO A 98 -10.55 17.11 7.17
CA PRO A 98 -11.38 16.18 6.43
C PRO A 98 -10.74 14.79 6.38
N MET A 99 -11.55 13.77 6.66
CA MET A 99 -11.10 12.38 6.75
C MET A 99 -11.49 11.59 5.50
N LEU A 100 -12.73 11.12 5.43
CA LEU A 100 -13.29 10.39 4.31
C LEU A 100 -14.73 10.84 4.05
N ARG A 101 -15.25 10.46 2.89
CA ARG A 101 -16.65 10.60 2.50
C ARG A 101 -17.23 9.22 2.22
N LEU A 102 -18.47 9.02 2.65
CA LEU A 102 -19.34 7.96 2.17
C LEU A 102 -20.23 8.52 1.07
N VAL A 103 -20.23 7.85 -0.08
CA VAL A 103 -21.07 8.21 -1.22
C VAL A 103 -22.07 7.08 -1.44
N GLN A 104 -23.36 7.39 -1.28
CA GLN A 104 -24.44 6.48 -1.60
C GLN A 104 -24.87 6.68 -3.05
N ARG A 105 -24.94 5.59 -3.82
CA ARG A 105 -25.46 5.56 -5.19
C ARG A 105 -26.21 4.25 -5.40
N GLU A 106 -27.47 4.34 -5.82
CA GLU A 106 -28.28 3.16 -6.21
C GLU A 106 -28.32 2.08 -5.12
N GLY A 107 -28.38 2.47 -3.84
CA GLY A 107 -28.37 1.55 -2.70
C GLY A 107 -26.99 1.00 -2.31
N CYS A 108 -25.93 1.27 -3.07
CA CYS A 108 -24.55 0.93 -2.71
C CYS A 108 -23.83 2.09 -2.03
N TYR A 109 -22.90 1.77 -1.12
CA TYR A 109 -22.04 2.76 -0.46
C TYR A 109 -20.59 2.61 -0.89
N TRP A 110 -19.96 3.75 -1.16
CA TRP A 110 -18.56 3.84 -1.53
C TRP A 110 -17.80 4.72 -0.53
N VAL A 111 -16.63 4.24 -0.09
CA VAL A 111 -15.68 5.04 0.68
C VAL A 111 -14.77 5.77 -0.29
N ASP A 112 -14.73 7.09 -0.15
CA ASP A 112 -13.90 7.97 -0.97
C ASP A 112 -13.19 9.03 -0.10
N LYS A 113 -12.25 9.75 -0.69
CA LYS A 113 -11.58 10.89 -0.06
C LYS A 113 -12.60 11.99 0.22
N ALA A 114 -12.45 12.64 1.37
CA ALA A 114 -13.33 13.75 1.75
C ALA A 114 -13.24 14.95 0.79
N THR A 115 -12.06 15.17 0.19
CA THR A 115 -11.83 16.22 -0.80
C THR A 115 -11.03 15.66 -1.98
N PRO A 116 -11.34 16.07 -3.23
CA PRO A 116 -10.60 15.64 -4.42
C PRO A 116 -9.20 16.29 -4.55
N ALA A 117 -8.88 17.28 -3.73
CA ALA A 117 -7.60 17.99 -3.75
C ALA A 117 -6.41 17.10 -3.35
N SER A 118 -5.22 17.40 -3.89
CA SER A 118 -3.96 16.68 -3.59
C SER A 118 -3.52 16.79 -2.12
N SER A 119 -4.13 17.69 -1.35
CA SER A 119 -3.86 17.94 0.08
C SER A 119 -4.59 16.99 1.03
N SER A 120 -5.49 16.13 0.54
CA SER A 120 -6.20 15.16 1.40
C SER A 120 -5.25 14.11 1.98
N LYS A 121 -5.39 13.83 3.28
CA LYS A 121 -4.67 12.73 3.93
C LYS A 121 -5.02 11.41 3.22
N LYS A 122 -4.02 10.54 3.05
CA LYS A 122 -4.22 9.22 2.44
C LYS A 122 -5.18 8.39 3.30
N LEU A 123 -6.09 7.69 2.63
CA LEU A 123 -6.94 6.68 3.24
C LEU A 123 -6.18 5.35 3.28
N TRP A 124 -6.08 4.76 4.47
CA TRP A 124 -5.32 3.54 4.69
C TRP A 124 -6.25 2.41 5.13
N VAL A 125 -6.43 1.39 4.29
CA VAL A 125 -7.15 0.18 4.67
C VAL A 125 -6.35 -0.55 5.75
N VAL A 126 -7.00 -0.89 6.86
CA VAL A 126 -6.40 -1.68 7.94
C VAL A 126 -6.48 -3.16 7.58
N VAL A 127 -5.35 -3.81 7.33
CA VAL A 127 -5.30 -5.18 6.79
C VAL A 127 -5.89 -6.21 7.76
N ARG A 128 -5.60 -6.06 9.06
CA ARG A 128 -6.02 -7.00 10.10
C ARG A 128 -7.54 -7.11 10.29
N ASP A 129 -8.29 -6.09 9.85
CA ASP A 129 -9.74 -6.00 10.01
C ASP A 129 -10.49 -6.52 8.78
N LEU A 130 -9.77 -6.98 7.74
CA LEU A 130 -10.37 -7.57 6.55
C LEU A 130 -10.90 -8.98 6.85
N ALA A 131 -12.08 -9.30 6.33
CA ALA A 131 -12.73 -10.61 6.53
C ALA A 131 -11.86 -11.81 6.06
N THR A 132 -11.03 -11.61 5.04
CA THR A 132 -10.11 -12.63 4.50
C THR A 132 -8.85 -12.83 5.34
N SER A 133 -8.68 -12.09 6.44
CA SER A 133 -7.46 -12.06 7.27
C SER A 133 -6.17 -11.70 6.51
N GLY A 134 -6.31 -11.12 5.31
CA GLY A 134 -5.19 -10.72 4.45
C GLY A 134 -5.64 -9.90 3.25
N HIS A 135 -4.74 -9.08 2.71
CA HIS A 135 -4.96 -8.22 1.56
C HIS A 135 -4.25 -8.77 0.32
N LYS A 136 -4.99 -8.96 -0.78
CA LYS A 136 -4.39 -9.32 -2.07
C LYS A 136 -3.66 -8.12 -2.67
N LEU A 137 -2.35 -8.21 -2.80
CA LEU A 137 -1.51 -7.15 -3.32
C LEU A 137 -1.62 -7.03 -4.84
N SER A 138 -1.43 -5.80 -5.32
CA SER A 138 -1.33 -5.41 -6.72
C SER A 138 -0.12 -4.49 -6.93
N GLU A 139 0.43 -4.47 -8.14
CA GLU A 139 1.53 -3.56 -8.46
C GLU A 139 1.11 -2.09 -8.26
N GLY A 140 2.05 -1.29 -7.75
CA GLY A 140 1.83 0.08 -7.31
C GLY A 140 1.14 0.24 -5.96
N ASP A 141 0.75 -0.84 -5.27
CA ASP A 141 0.20 -0.74 -3.91
C ASP A 141 1.22 -0.13 -2.96
N VAL A 142 0.76 0.68 -2.01
CA VAL A 142 1.60 1.26 -0.98
C VAL A 142 1.22 0.67 0.37
N ILE A 143 2.15 -0.08 0.95
CA ILE A 143 2.04 -0.72 2.26
C ILE A 143 2.66 0.21 3.29
N LYS A 144 2.00 0.44 4.43
CA LYS A 144 2.52 1.20 5.58
C LYS A 144 2.63 0.28 6.79
N LEU A 145 3.82 0.24 7.39
CA LEU A 145 4.16 -0.50 8.61
C LEU A 145 4.78 0.49 9.60
N GLY A 146 4.03 0.89 10.63
CA GLY A 146 4.43 2.00 11.50
C GLY A 146 4.73 3.27 10.69
N ARG A 147 5.94 3.82 10.83
CA ARG A 147 6.39 5.00 10.08
C ARG A 147 6.91 4.69 8.67
N PHE A 148 7.20 3.43 8.36
CA PHE A 148 7.78 3.03 7.07
C PHE A 148 6.69 2.76 6.03
N LYS A 149 7.07 2.95 4.76
CA LYS A 149 6.20 2.70 3.61
C LYS A 149 6.98 1.97 2.52
N PHE A 150 6.37 0.94 1.95
CA PHE A 150 6.87 0.24 0.77
C PHE A 150 5.89 0.41 -0.37
N LYS A 151 6.39 0.59 -1.59
CA LYS A 151 5.61 0.48 -2.81
C LYS A 151 5.90 -0.87 -3.45
N VAL A 152 4.86 -1.63 -3.80
CA VAL A 152 4.98 -2.84 -4.62
C VAL A 152 5.35 -2.39 -6.03
N ARG A 153 6.59 -2.60 -6.46
CA ARG A 153 7.07 -2.14 -7.77
C ARG A 153 6.77 -3.17 -8.85
N GLN A 154 7.06 -4.43 -8.56
CA GLN A 154 6.89 -5.54 -9.50
C GLN A 154 6.49 -6.80 -8.72
N MET A 155 5.66 -7.64 -9.34
CA MET A 155 5.32 -8.97 -8.87
C MET A 155 5.39 -9.96 -10.02
N VAL A 156 6.16 -11.03 -9.87
CA VAL A 156 6.23 -12.11 -10.86
C VAL A 156 5.71 -13.39 -10.22
N ALA A 157 4.63 -13.90 -10.79
CA ALA A 157 3.89 -15.04 -10.25
C ALA A 157 4.26 -16.37 -10.93
N SER A 158 4.64 -16.35 -12.20
CA SER A 158 4.81 -17.54 -13.02
C SER A 158 6.24 -18.06 -12.98
N GLU A 159 6.38 -19.36 -12.72
CA GLU A 159 7.67 -20.07 -12.71
C GLU A 159 8.38 -20.12 -14.06
N THR A 160 7.64 -19.91 -15.16
CA THR A 160 8.17 -19.90 -16.53
C THR A 160 8.54 -18.50 -17.03
N SER A 161 8.27 -17.46 -16.25
CA SER A 161 8.61 -16.09 -16.63
C SER A 161 10.11 -15.85 -16.51
N THR A 162 10.75 -15.44 -17.61
CA THR A 162 12.16 -15.01 -17.63
C THR A 162 12.34 -13.54 -17.28
N GLN A 163 11.30 -12.88 -16.75
CA GLN A 163 11.38 -11.48 -16.37
C GLN A 163 12.36 -11.30 -15.22
N GLN A 164 13.37 -10.46 -15.42
CA GLN A 164 14.27 -10.04 -14.35
C GLN A 164 13.63 -8.93 -13.51
N PRO A 165 14.06 -8.76 -12.24
CA PRO A 165 13.66 -7.65 -11.40
C PRO A 165 13.96 -6.30 -12.07
N GLU A 166 12.96 -5.43 -12.14
CA GLU A 166 13.15 -4.06 -12.63
C GLU A 166 13.82 -3.22 -11.53
N LEU A 167 15.14 -3.09 -11.62
CA LEU A 167 15.97 -2.38 -10.63
C LEU A 167 16.09 -0.88 -10.87
N HIS A 168 15.41 -0.40 -11.90
CA HIS A 168 15.39 1.00 -12.24
C HIS A 168 14.71 1.81 -11.10
N LEU A 169 15.31 2.91 -10.65
CA LEU A 169 14.66 3.84 -9.72
C LEU A 169 14.45 5.16 -10.42
N ASP A 170 13.27 5.79 -10.26
CA ASP A 170 12.77 6.92 -11.05
C ASP A 170 13.81 8.06 -11.24
N ASP A 171 14.73 8.26 -10.30
CA ASP A 171 15.82 9.25 -10.36
C ASP A 171 16.93 8.92 -11.41
N THR A 172 16.92 7.72 -12.01
CA THR A 172 17.95 7.22 -12.94
C THR A 172 17.39 6.91 -14.35
N ALA A 173 16.14 7.26 -14.65
CA ALA A 173 15.35 6.73 -15.78
C ALA A 173 15.76 7.21 -17.15
N GLY A 174 16.46 8.34 -17.19
CA GLY A 174 16.92 8.95 -18.43
C GLY A 174 18.43 8.94 -18.62
N PHE A 175 19.22 8.37 -17.70
CA PHE A 175 20.67 8.43 -17.81
C PHE A 175 21.22 7.10 -18.31
N THR A 176 21.55 7.05 -19.59
CA THR A 176 22.45 6.07 -20.19
C THR A 176 23.80 6.74 -20.37
N CYS A 177 24.89 5.97 -20.18
CA CYS A 177 26.19 6.40 -20.69
C CYS A 177 26.46 5.61 -21.98
N ASP A 178 26.82 6.31 -23.03
CA ASP A 178 27.12 5.70 -24.32
C ASP A 178 28.61 5.33 -24.37
N ILE A 179 28.91 4.19 -24.96
CA ILE A 179 30.26 3.79 -25.34
C ILE A 179 30.57 4.52 -26.64
N GLU A 180 31.39 5.57 -26.56
CA GLU A 180 31.81 6.34 -27.73
C GLU A 180 32.87 5.55 -28.51
N THR A 181 32.47 4.94 -29.63
CA THR A 181 33.35 4.12 -30.48
C THR A 181 34.24 4.94 -31.44
N ASP A 182 33.90 6.20 -31.69
CA ASP A 182 34.53 7.03 -32.73
C ASP A 182 35.82 7.76 -32.26
N HIS A 183 36.37 7.35 -31.11
CA HIS A 183 37.43 8.07 -30.41
C HIS A 183 38.60 7.20 -29.90
N GLU A 184 38.81 5.98 -30.43
CA GLU A 184 39.95 5.13 -30.05
C GLU A 184 41.29 5.89 -30.03
N THR A 185 41.55 6.74 -31.02
CA THR A 185 42.79 7.54 -31.11
C THR A 185 42.88 8.67 -30.09
N ARG A 186 41.76 9.25 -29.65
CA ARG A 186 41.73 10.32 -28.61
C ARG A 186 41.77 9.74 -27.19
N LEU A 187 41.15 8.57 -27.01
CA LEU A 187 41.07 7.88 -25.72
C LEU A 187 42.31 7.01 -25.44
N ALA A 188 43.17 6.77 -26.43
CA ALA A 188 44.41 6.00 -26.27
C ALA A 188 45.32 6.48 -25.14
N LYS A 189 45.37 7.79 -24.86
CA LYS A 189 46.15 8.40 -23.76
C LYS A 189 45.30 8.81 -22.56
N THR A 190 44.02 8.45 -22.57
CA THR A 190 43.11 8.76 -21.46
C THR A 190 43.24 7.67 -20.42
N SER A 191 43.44 8.06 -19.15
CA SER A 191 43.59 7.13 -18.06
C SER A 191 42.25 6.84 -17.37
N CYS A 192 42.03 5.58 -17.02
CA CYS A 192 40.94 5.18 -16.16
C CYS A 192 41.17 5.66 -14.73
N ARG A 193 40.19 6.34 -14.12
CA ARG A 193 40.27 6.82 -12.74
C ARG A 193 40.48 5.70 -11.70
N ILE A 194 40.02 4.48 -11.98
CA ILE A 194 40.04 3.37 -11.01
C ILE A 194 41.37 2.62 -11.06
N CYS A 195 41.77 2.12 -12.24
CA CYS A 195 42.99 1.31 -12.38
C CYS A 195 44.24 2.12 -12.76
N LEU A 196 44.08 3.40 -13.14
CA LEU A 196 45.13 4.31 -13.59
C LEU A 196 45.84 3.89 -14.90
N LEU A 197 45.33 2.88 -15.59
CA LEU A 197 45.82 2.46 -16.91
C LEU A 197 45.26 3.35 -18.02
N GLU A 198 46.07 3.60 -19.04
CA GLU A 198 45.69 4.34 -20.25
C GLU A 198 45.06 3.43 -21.30
N GLY A 199 44.16 3.99 -22.11
CA GLY A 199 43.58 3.34 -23.28
C GLY A 199 42.18 2.78 -23.06
N SER A 200 41.43 2.70 -24.16
CA SER A 200 40.11 2.08 -24.25
C SER A 200 40.20 0.90 -25.20
N SER A 201 39.48 -0.19 -24.93
CA SER A 201 39.36 -1.33 -25.86
C SER A 201 37.91 -1.68 -26.12
N ASP A 202 37.66 -2.48 -27.16
CA ASP A 202 36.31 -2.97 -27.47
C ASP A 202 35.73 -3.85 -26.35
N ASP A 203 36.58 -4.64 -25.68
CA ASP A 203 36.17 -5.53 -24.59
C ASP A 203 35.94 -4.78 -23.27
N ASP A 204 36.71 -3.71 -23.01
CA ASP A 204 36.61 -2.91 -21.79
C ASP A 204 36.71 -1.40 -22.09
N PRO A 205 35.64 -0.80 -22.64
CA PRO A 205 35.68 0.59 -23.08
C PRO A 205 35.74 1.57 -21.90
N LEU A 206 36.41 2.70 -22.12
CA LEU A 206 36.32 3.86 -21.24
C LEU A 206 34.94 4.53 -21.42
N ILE A 207 34.25 4.75 -20.30
CA ILE A 207 32.93 5.38 -20.26
C ILE A 207 32.95 6.60 -19.34
N ARG A 208 31.94 7.46 -19.49
CA ARG A 208 31.65 8.62 -18.63
C ARG A 208 30.40 8.36 -17.79
N PRO A 209 30.52 7.67 -16.65
CA PRO A 209 29.36 7.14 -15.93
C PRO A 209 28.68 8.16 -15.02
N CYS A 210 29.23 9.38 -14.88
CA CYS A 210 28.74 10.37 -13.92
C CYS A 210 29.13 11.78 -14.35
N GLN A 211 28.82 12.78 -13.51
CA GLN A 211 29.05 14.20 -13.79
C GLN A 211 30.45 14.71 -13.39
N CYS A 212 31.42 13.82 -13.17
CA CYS A 212 32.81 14.21 -12.96
C CYS A 212 33.38 14.88 -14.22
N LYS A 213 34.41 15.72 -14.05
CA LYS A 213 35.02 16.49 -15.15
C LYS A 213 36.53 16.30 -15.19
N GLY A 214 37.14 16.46 -16.36
CA GLY A 214 38.59 16.33 -16.54
C GLY A 214 39.02 14.87 -16.52
N SER A 215 40.29 14.58 -16.19
CA SER A 215 40.84 13.21 -16.25
C SER A 215 40.09 12.18 -15.39
N ILE A 216 39.37 12.61 -14.35
CA ILE A 216 38.61 11.73 -13.47
C ILE A 216 37.21 11.34 -14.00
N GLU A 217 36.81 11.84 -15.16
CA GLU A 217 35.49 11.52 -15.74
C GLU A 217 35.44 10.15 -16.44
N TYR A 218 36.61 9.62 -16.82
CA TYR A 218 36.74 8.37 -17.58
C TYR A 218 37.03 7.18 -16.67
N VAL A 219 36.30 6.09 -16.89
CA VAL A 219 36.45 4.83 -16.15
C VAL A 219 36.21 3.66 -17.09
N HIS A 220 37.02 2.61 -17.02
CA HIS A 220 36.72 1.36 -17.73
C HIS A 220 35.41 0.75 -17.24
N LEU A 221 34.59 0.25 -18.16
CA LEU A 221 33.31 -0.39 -17.84
C LEU A 221 33.48 -1.55 -16.84
N GLY A 222 34.50 -2.40 -17.04
CA GLY A 222 34.87 -3.51 -16.18
C GLY A 222 35.32 -3.05 -14.79
N CYS A 223 36.14 -2.00 -14.71
CA CYS A 223 36.57 -1.41 -13.45
C CYS A 223 35.38 -0.85 -12.64
N LEU A 224 34.45 -0.14 -13.30
CA LEU A 224 33.25 0.38 -12.64
C LEU A 224 32.32 -0.75 -12.18
N ARG A 225 32.13 -1.79 -13.03
CA ARG A 225 31.37 -2.99 -12.67
C ARG A 225 31.92 -3.68 -11.44
N HIS A 226 33.23 -3.88 -11.39
CA HIS A 226 33.90 -4.50 -10.25
C HIS A 226 33.70 -3.66 -8.99
N TRP A 227 33.89 -2.34 -9.08
CA TRP A 227 33.69 -1.41 -7.97
C TRP A 227 32.26 -1.44 -7.43
N VAL A 228 31.25 -1.34 -8.31
CA VAL A 228 29.85 -1.33 -7.90
C VAL A 228 29.45 -2.69 -7.30
N ARG A 229 29.85 -3.81 -7.91
CA ARG A 229 29.59 -5.16 -7.37
C ARG A 229 30.16 -5.33 -5.97
N GLY A 230 31.40 -4.91 -5.73
CA GLY A 230 32.04 -4.99 -4.41
C GLY A 230 31.37 -4.13 -3.33
N ARG A 231 30.57 -3.13 -3.73
CA ARG A 231 29.88 -2.21 -2.82
C ARG A 231 28.39 -2.52 -2.62
N LEU A 232 27.76 -3.21 -3.57
CA LEU A 232 26.34 -3.56 -3.48
C LEU A 232 26.03 -4.60 -2.39
N ASN A 233 27.04 -5.34 -1.89
CA ASN A 233 26.89 -6.36 -0.85
C ASN A 233 25.72 -7.33 -1.13
N ILE A 234 25.50 -7.67 -2.40
CA ILE A 234 24.48 -8.63 -2.80
C ILE A 234 25.01 -10.01 -2.47
N ALA A 235 24.40 -10.66 -1.48
CA ALA A 235 24.69 -12.05 -1.16
C ALA A 235 24.24 -12.93 -2.33
N ASP A 236 25.10 -13.87 -2.70
CA ASP A 236 24.76 -14.89 -3.69
C ASP A 236 23.88 -15.95 -3.01
N THR A 237 22.58 -15.67 -2.95
CA THR A 237 21.59 -16.60 -2.42
C THR A 237 21.03 -17.44 -3.57
N PRO A 238 20.88 -18.76 -3.41
CA PRO A 238 20.36 -19.64 -4.48
C PRO A 238 19.00 -19.20 -5.03
N GLU A 239 18.17 -18.63 -4.15
CA GLU A 239 16.80 -18.16 -4.46
C GLU A 239 16.79 -16.79 -5.15
N GLY A 240 17.90 -16.04 -5.07
CA GLY A 240 18.06 -14.71 -5.65
C GLY A 240 17.32 -13.59 -4.90
N SER A 241 17.22 -13.69 -3.57
CA SER A 241 16.71 -12.60 -2.72
C SER A 241 17.85 -11.67 -2.30
N TYR A 242 17.68 -10.36 -2.50
CA TYR A 242 18.71 -9.37 -2.18
C TYR A 242 18.14 -7.97 -1.98
N PHE A 243 18.94 -7.10 -1.35
CA PHE A 243 18.66 -5.68 -1.27
C PHE A 243 19.53 -4.93 -2.28
N TYR A 244 18.88 -4.19 -3.17
CA TYR A 244 19.55 -3.38 -4.18
C TYR A 244 19.40 -1.90 -3.85
N ARG A 245 20.52 -1.18 -3.84
CA ARG A 245 20.54 0.28 -3.68
C ARG A 245 21.49 0.87 -4.72
N PRO A 246 21.01 1.74 -5.64
CA PRO A 246 21.90 2.40 -6.59
C PRO A 246 22.99 3.19 -5.86
N LEU A 247 24.23 2.99 -6.28
CA LEU A 247 25.35 3.69 -5.67
C LEU A 247 25.55 5.05 -6.35
N PRO A 248 25.67 6.14 -5.59
CA PRO A 248 26.12 7.40 -6.15
C PRO A 248 27.63 7.36 -6.41
N CYS A 249 28.09 8.17 -7.36
CA CYS A 249 29.50 8.47 -7.54
C CYS A 249 30.09 9.02 -6.24
N GLU A 250 31.23 8.50 -5.80
CA GLU A 250 31.86 8.92 -4.55
C GLU A 250 32.40 10.35 -4.57
N LEU A 251 32.69 10.89 -5.77
CA LEU A 251 33.18 12.25 -5.95
C LEU A 251 32.03 13.25 -6.16
N CYS A 252 31.30 13.12 -7.27
CA CYS A 252 30.29 14.10 -7.67
C CYS A 252 28.89 13.80 -7.11
N LYS A 253 28.70 12.66 -6.42
CA LYS A 253 27.42 12.21 -5.82
C LYS A 253 26.28 11.94 -6.81
N ALA A 254 26.48 12.15 -8.10
CA ALA A 254 25.52 11.76 -9.14
C ALA A 254 25.30 10.25 -9.14
N ALA A 255 24.05 9.80 -9.32
CA ALA A 255 23.74 8.39 -9.47
C ALA A 255 24.38 7.83 -10.74
N TYR A 256 24.95 6.62 -10.64
CA TYR A 256 25.40 5.91 -11.84
C TYR A 256 24.21 5.50 -12.72
N PRO A 257 24.39 5.44 -14.05
CA PRO A 257 23.35 4.97 -14.96
C PRO A 257 22.97 3.53 -14.66
N ALA A 258 21.69 3.19 -14.84
CA ALA A 258 21.23 1.80 -14.68
C ALA A 258 21.74 0.89 -15.81
N SER A 259 22.07 1.48 -16.96
CA SER A 259 22.45 0.78 -18.18
C SER A 259 23.45 1.57 -19.01
N VAL A 260 24.28 0.85 -19.74
CA VAL A 260 25.27 1.36 -20.68
C VAL A 260 24.79 1.01 -22.09
N THR A 261 24.98 1.92 -23.04
CA THR A 261 24.62 1.68 -24.45
C THR A 261 25.87 1.50 -25.28
N ASN A 262 25.93 0.43 -26.08
CA ASN A 262 26.90 0.25 -27.17
C ASN A 262 26.16 0.35 -28.51
N GLY A 263 26.16 1.52 -29.14
CA GLY A 263 25.36 1.78 -30.34
C GLY A 263 23.85 1.64 -30.09
N GLN A 264 23.22 0.60 -30.64
CA GLN A 264 21.81 0.27 -30.40
C GLN A 264 21.58 -0.70 -29.23
N GLN A 265 22.65 -1.35 -28.73
CA GLN A 265 22.52 -2.38 -27.71
C GLN A 265 22.59 -1.76 -26.31
N LYS A 266 21.52 -1.92 -25.53
CA LYS A 266 21.44 -1.48 -24.13
C LYS A 266 21.76 -2.67 -23.21
N MET A 267 22.75 -2.52 -22.34
CA MET A 267 23.14 -3.54 -21.36
C MET A 267 23.08 -2.98 -19.94
N PRO A 268 22.76 -3.80 -18.92
CA PRO A 268 22.79 -3.33 -17.53
C PRO A 268 24.22 -2.92 -17.14
N LEU A 269 24.32 -1.84 -16.35
CA LEU A 269 25.62 -1.42 -15.82
C LEU A 269 26.18 -2.51 -14.91
N VAL A 270 25.33 -3.09 -14.05
CA VAL A 270 25.70 -4.21 -13.18
C VAL A 270 24.68 -5.33 -13.32
N GLU A 271 25.20 -6.54 -13.51
CA GLU A 271 24.40 -7.76 -13.46
C GLU A 271 24.10 -8.11 -12.00
N VAL A 272 22.83 -8.39 -11.73
CA VAL A 272 22.33 -8.86 -10.44
C VAL A 272 21.98 -10.34 -10.52
N PRO A 273 21.95 -11.06 -9.38
CA PRO A 273 21.52 -12.46 -9.36
C PRO A 273 20.14 -12.64 -9.99
N LYS A 274 19.95 -13.78 -10.68
CA LYS A 274 18.62 -14.17 -11.16
C LYS A 274 17.75 -14.50 -9.95
N THR A 275 16.54 -13.95 -9.92
CA THR A 275 15.58 -14.18 -8.84
C THR A 275 14.58 -15.25 -9.25
N MET A 276 14.42 -16.28 -8.44
CA MET A 276 13.47 -17.35 -8.73
C MET A 276 12.03 -16.87 -8.47
N PRO A 277 11.10 -17.04 -9.41
CA PRO A 277 9.67 -16.82 -9.17
C PRO A 277 9.05 -17.87 -8.23
N PRO A 278 7.91 -17.57 -7.59
CA PRO A 278 7.27 -16.26 -7.53
C PRO A 278 8.12 -15.28 -6.72
N TYR A 279 8.23 -14.02 -7.15
CA TYR A 279 8.98 -13.00 -6.42
C TYR A 279 8.26 -11.65 -6.39
N ILE A 280 8.64 -10.82 -5.42
CA ILE A 280 8.12 -9.46 -5.25
C ILE A 280 9.28 -8.47 -5.11
N VAL A 281 9.12 -7.29 -5.72
CA VAL A 281 10.03 -6.16 -5.58
C VAL A 281 9.35 -5.05 -4.79
N LEU A 282 9.91 -4.72 -3.62
CA LEU A 282 9.40 -3.69 -2.74
C LEU A 282 10.35 -2.48 -2.72
N GLU A 283 9.85 -1.33 -3.14
CA GLU A 283 10.59 -0.07 -3.11
C GLU A 283 10.37 0.64 -1.77
N ASN A 284 11.46 0.93 -1.05
CA ASN A 284 11.40 1.73 0.17
C ASN A 284 11.05 3.19 -0.17
N MET A 285 9.95 3.70 0.38
CA MET A 285 9.51 5.08 0.16
C MET A 285 10.10 6.09 1.16
N MET A 286 10.78 5.62 2.20
CA MET A 286 11.45 6.51 3.15
C MET A 286 12.76 7.00 2.53
N ARG A 287 12.93 8.32 2.50
CA ARG A 287 14.22 8.95 2.24
C ARG A 287 14.95 9.06 3.57
N ASP A 288 16.19 8.60 3.64
CA ASP A 288 17.02 8.88 4.80
C ASP A 288 17.25 10.40 4.85
N ALA A 289 16.64 11.10 5.80
CA ALA A 289 16.79 12.55 5.92
C ALA A 289 18.24 12.97 6.24
N GLN A 290 19.08 12.04 6.70
CA GLN A 290 20.48 12.27 7.06
C GLN A 290 21.48 11.75 6.02
N GLN A 291 21.04 10.97 5.05
CA GLN A 291 21.90 10.45 4.00
C GLN A 291 21.20 10.78 2.69
N HIS A 292 21.81 11.59 1.82
CA HIS A 292 21.37 11.80 0.44
C HIS A 292 21.44 10.48 -0.39
N SER A 293 21.02 9.36 0.19
CA SER A 293 21.01 8.02 -0.36
C SER A 293 19.73 7.83 -1.16
N SER A 294 19.92 7.28 -2.35
CA SER A 294 18.85 6.79 -3.22
C SER A 294 17.99 5.77 -2.47
N ARG A 295 16.72 5.70 -2.87
CA ARG A 295 15.76 4.71 -2.36
C ARG A 295 16.34 3.29 -2.59
N GLY A 296 15.93 2.34 -1.75
CA GLY A 296 16.36 0.95 -1.88
C GLY A 296 15.23 0.05 -2.39
N LEU A 297 15.60 -1.05 -3.03
CA LEU A 297 14.71 -2.11 -3.51
C LEU A 297 14.99 -3.40 -2.74
N HIS A 298 13.96 -3.98 -2.15
CA HIS A 298 14.01 -5.36 -1.66
C HIS A 298 13.48 -6.26 -2.76
N VAL A 299 14.35 -7.11 -3.32
CA VAL A 299 13.99 -8.17 -4.24
C VAL A 299 13.90 -9.45 -3.43
N VAL A 300 12.71 -10.04 -3.33
CA VAL A 300 12.49 -11.20 -2.47
C VAL A 300 11.80 -12.29 -3.28
N SER A 301 12.47 -13.43 -3.40
CA SER A 301 11.88 -14.67 -3.91
C SER A 301 11.02 -15.33 -2.83
N LEU A 302 9.84 -15.78 -3.25
CA LEU A 302 8.90 -16.63 -2.52
C LEU A 302 8.82 -18.03 -3.17
N ALA A 303 9.84 -18.41 -3.93
CA ALA A 303 10.01 -19.78 -4.43
C ALA A 303 9.96 -20.80 -3.29
N GLU A 304 9.62 -22.04 -3.62
CA GLU A 304 9.51 -23.13 -2.65
C GLU A 304 8.53 -22.83 -1.50
N ASN A 305 7.51 -22.02 -1.76
CA ASN A 305 6.49 -21.61 -0.79
C ASN A 305 7.07 -20.84 0.42
N LYS A 306 8.20 -20.14 0.21
CA LYS A 306 8.80 -19.28 1.23
C LYS A 306 7.87 -18.13 1.61
N LEU A 307 7.85 -17.81 2.89
CA LEU A 307 7.06 -16.74 3.48
C LEU A 307 7.96 -15.53 3.74
N LEU A 308 7.65 -14.38 3.13
CA LEU A 308 8.37 -13.13 3.38
C LEU A 308 7.90 -12.50 4.70
N LYS A 309 8.79 -12.40 5.69
CA LYS A 309 8.55 -11.73 6.98
C LYS A 309 9.08 -10.31 6.99
N LEU A 310 8.20 -9.37 7.33
CA LEU A 310 8.49 -7.95 7.48
C LEU A 310 8.43 -7.59 8.98
N GLY A 311 9.50 -6.99 9.50
CA GLY A 311 9.54 -6.63 10.92
C GLY A 311 10.87 -6.06 11.37
N ARG A 312 10.94 -5.65 12.63
CA ARG A 312 12.20 -5.18 13.24
C ARG A 312 13.05 -6.29 13.85
N GLY A 313 12.47 -7.50 13.98
CA GLY A 313 13.13 -8.67 14.54
C GLY A 313 14.32 -9.10 13.69
N HIS A 314 15.23 -9.85 14.29
CA HIS A 314 16.36 -10.43 13.57
C HIS A 314 15.91 -11.61 12.69
N GLU A 315 14.78 -12.23 13.04
CA GLU A 315 14.11 -13.30 12.29
C GLU A 315 13.31 -12.84 11.06
N SER A 316 13.33 -11.54 10.72
CA SER A 316 12.62 -10.98 9.56
C SER A 316 13.50 -10.98 8.31
N ASP A 317 12.96 -11.43 7.17
CA ASP A 317 13.66 -11.39 5.88
C ASP A 317 13.94 -9.94 5.45
N VAL A 318 12.98 -9.05 5.66
CA VAL A 318 13.17 -7.60 5.52
C VAL A 318 13.14 -6.97 6.90
N ARG A 319 14.35 -6.72 7.43
CA ARG A 319 14.54 -6.12 8.74
C ARG A 319 14.47 -4.59 8.68
N ILE A 320 13.58 -4.02 9.47
CA ILE A 320 13.38 -2.57 9.56
C ILE A 320 13.59 -2.13 11.00
N ALA A 321 14.75 -1.56 11.30
CA ALA A 321 15.19 -1.22 12.65
C ALA A 321 14.49 0.05 13.22
N ASP A 322 13.16 0.01 13.33
CA ASP A 322 12.35 1.12 13.82
C ASP A 322 11.44 0.70 14.98
N VAL A 323 11.34 1.53 16.01
CA VAL A 323 10.53 1.26 17.22
C VAL A 323 9.02 1.23 16.94
N SER A 324 8.56 1.86 15.86
CA SER A 324 7.15 1.79 15.43
C SER A 324 6.80 0.51 14.68
N ILE A 325 7.75 -0.41 14.51
CA ILE A 325 7.54 -1.69 13.83
C ILE A 325 7.63 -2.83 14.84
N SER A 326 6.81 -3.85 14.66
CA SER A 326 6.78 -5.03 15.55
C SER A 326 7.90 -5.98 15.17
N ARG A 327 8.32 -6.87 16.08
CA ARG A 327 9.39 -7.84 15.80
C ARG A 327 9.06 -8.69 14.56
N CYS A 328 7.89 -9.30 14.56
CA CYS A 328 7.17 -9.77 13.38
C CYS A 328 5.97 -8.86 13.21
N HIS A 329 5.90 -8.09 12.12
CA HIS A 329 4.84 -7.09 11.93
C HIS A 329 3.83 -7.53 10.88
N ALA A 330 4.33 -8.02 9.74
CA ALA A 330 3.49 -8.51 8.66
C ALA A 330 4.20 -9.63 7.90
N THR A 331 3.44 -10.41 7.15
CA THR A 331 3.98 -11.41 6.22
C THR A 331 3.35 -11.27 4.85
N ILE A 332 4.13 -11.57 3.81
CA ILE A 332 3.64 -11.70 2.44
C ILE A 332 3.86 -13.14 2.01
N ARG A 333 2.79 -13.77 1.50
CA ARG A 333 2.82 -15.14 0.98
C ARG A 333 2.25 -15.17 -0.43
N TYR A 334 2.77 -16.05 -1.27
CA TYR A 334 2.14 -16.36 -2.54
C TYR A 334 1.22 -17.58 -2.38
N GLN A 335 -0.09 -17.41 -2.63
CA GLN A 335 -1.06 -18.50 -2.55
C GLN A 335 -2.14 -18.35 -3.62
N LYS A 336 -2.51 -19.47 -4.27
CA LYS A 336 -3.62 -19.55 -5.25
C LYS A 336 -3.51 -18.46 -6.34
N GLY A 337 -2.31 -18.24 -6.87
CA GLY A 337 -2.09 -17.27 -7.94
C GLY A 337 -1.88 -15.81 -7.48
N SER A 338 -1.88 -15.53 -6.17
CA SER A 338 -1.89 -14.17 -5.65
C SER A 338 -0.95 -13.95 -4.46
N PHE A 339 -0.33 -12.77 -4.39
CA PHE A 339 0.44 -12.33 -3.23
C PHE A 339 -0.53 -11.77 -2.17
N VAL A 340 -0.48 -12.31 -0.97
CA VAL A 340 -1.36 -11.94 0.14
C VAL A 340 -0.53 -11.38 1.29
N LEU A 341 -0.85 -10.16 1.71
CA LEU A 341 -0.28 -9.46 2.86
C LEU A 341 -1.14 -9.72 4.10
N GLU A 342 -0.53 -10.19 5.18
CA GLU A 342 -1.19 -10.54 6.44
C GLU A 342 -0.54 -9.75 7.59
N ASP A 343 -1.36 -9.20 8.50
CA ASP A 343 -0.88 -8.48 9.69
C ASP A 343 -0.71 -9.44 10.88
N HIS A 344 0.45 -9.38 11.56
CA HIS A 344 0.74 -10.22 12.73
C HIS A 344 0.37 -9.53 14.03
N ARG A 345 -0.87 -9.02 14.09
CA ARG A 345 -1.41 -8.24 15.21
C ARG A 345 -0.50 -7.10 15.64
N SER A 346 0.05 -6.39 14.67
CA SER A 346 1.04 -5.36 14.95
C SER A 346 0.45 -4.21 15.77
N LYS A 347 1.29 -3.57 16.60
CA LYS A 347 0.85 -2.49 17.49
C LYS A 347 0.23 -1.31 16.74
N PHE A 348 0.86 -0.92 15.64
CA PHE A 348 0.45 0.24 14.84
C PHE A 348 -0.27 -0.12 13.53
N GLY A 349 -0.56 -1.40 13.34
CA GLY A 349 -1.27 -1.92 12.17
C GLY A 349 -0.41 -1.99 10.91
N THR A 350 -0.72 -3.01 10.09
CA THR A 350 -0.32 -3.08 8.69
C THR A 350 -1.42 -2.46 7.83
N LEU A 351 -1.06 -1.49 7.01
CA LEU A 351 -2.02 -0.71 6.25
C LEU A 351 -1.71 -0.69 4.75
N VAL A 352 -2.75 -0.59 3.90
CA VAL A 352 -2.60 -0.42 2.45
C VAL A 352 -3.33 0.83 1.98
N ALA A 353 -2.65 1.67 1.19
CA ALA A 353 -3.24 2.91 0.69
C ALA A 353 -4.36 2.63 -0.32
N MET A 354 -5.50 3.29 -0.17
CA MET A 354 -6.56 3.25 -1.18
C MET A 354 -6.14 4.04 -2.43
N LYS A 355 -6.21 3.40 -3.60
CA LYS A 355 -5.95 4.03 -4.91
C LYS A 355 -7.20 4.63 -5.54
N LYS A 356 -8.36 4.00 -5.31
CA LYS A 356 -9.66 4.34 -5.89
C LYS A 356 -10.75 4.26 -4.80
N PRO A 357 -11.91 4.88 -5.02
CA PRO A 357 -13.07 4.67 -4.14
C PRO A 357 -13.35 3.17 -4.00
N ARG A 358 -13.70 2.75 -2.78
CA ARG A 358 -13.92 1.34 -2.45
C ARG A 358 -15.39 1.09 -2.10
N PRO A 359 -16.07 0.12 -2.74
CA PRO A 359 -17.43 -0.23 -2.35
C PRO A 359 -17.43 -0.94 -0.99
N LEU A 360 -18.52 -0.78 -0.25
CA LEU A 360 -18.79 -1.55 0.95
C LEU A 360 -19.59 -2.80 0.57
N ASP A 361 -19.09 -3.97 0.96
CA ASP A 361 -19.76 -5.25 0.69
C ASP A 361 -20.62 -5.67 1.90
N HIS A 362 -21.74 -6.33 1.62
CA HIS A 362 -22.61 -6.86 2.66
C HIS A 362 -21.90 -7.91 3.52
N GLY A 363 -22.11 -7.84 4.84
CA GLY A 363 -21.53 -8.81 5.78
C GLY A 363 -20.02 -8.67 6.02
N SER A 364 -19.34 -7.73 5.37
CA SER A 364 -17.93 -7.43 5.63
C SER A 364 -17.76 -6.03 6.19
N ALA A 365 -17.19 -5.95 7.39
CA ALA A 365 -16.74 -4.66 7.92
C ALA A 365 -15.37 -4.32 7.31
N ILE A 366 -15.11 -3.03 7.10
CA ILE A 366 -13.78 -2.54 6.74
C ILE A 366 -13.37 -1.44 7.71
N SER A 367 -12.08 -1.36 8.01
CA SER A 367 -11.53 -0.25 8.79
C SER A 367 -10.60 0.59 7.93
N ILE A 368 -10.81 1.91 7.96
CA ILE A 368 -9.98 2.88 7.25
C ILE A 368 -9.33 3.81 8.26
N GLN A 369 -8.00 3.85 8.27
CA GLN A 369 -7.22 4.79 9.06
C GLN A 369 -6.95 6.07 8.26
N VAL A 370 -7.20 7.22 8.88
CA VAL A 370 -6.79 8.54 8.40
C VAL A 370 -6.09 9.26 9.55
N GLY A 371 -4.78 9.44 9.41
CA GLY A 371 -3.93 9.95 10.48
C GLY A 371 -4.01 9.04 11.73
N ARG A 372 -4.41 9.67 12.85
CA ARG A 372 -4.56 9.04 14.18
C ARG A 372 -5.97 8.48 14.47
N THR A 373 -6.81 8.35 13.45
CA THR A 373 -8.21 7.94 13.64
C THR A 373 -8.52 6.79 12.70
N VAL A 374 -9.17 5.76 13.24
CA VAL A 374 -9.69 4.60 12.50
C VAL A 374 -11.21 4.71 12.44
N LEU A 375 -11.75 4.62 11.24
CA LEU A 375 -13.19 4.56 10.97
C LEU A 375 -13.51 3.13 10.55
N SER A 376 -14.22 2.39 11.41
CA SER A 376 -14.74 1.06 11.07
C SER A 376 -16.14 1.20 10.49
N LEU A 377 -16.34 0.71 9.28
CA LEU A 377 -17.56 0.84 8.49
C LEU A 377 -18.18 -0.54 8.26
N SER A 378 -19.47 -0.68 8.53
CA SER A 378 -20.22 -1.89 8.21
C SER A 378 -21.61 -1.54 7.72
N LEU A 379 -22.06 -2.21 6.65
CA LEU A 379 -23.43 -2.10 6.18
C LEU A 379 -24.39 -2.71 7.20
N GLN A 380 -25.50 -2.02 7.46
CA GLN A 380 -26.60 -2.52 8.27
C GLN A 380 -27.85 -2.61 7.40
N SER A 381 -28.48 -3.78 7.40
CA SER A 381 -29.88 -3.93 7.03
C SER A 381 -30.72 -3.65 8.27
N GLU A 382 -31.65 -2.70 8.20
CA GLU A 382 -32.67 -2.63 9.25
C GLU A 382 -33.50 -3.93 9.20
N PRO A 383 -33.74 -4.60 10.35
CA PRO A 383 -34.75 -5.64 10.39
C PRO A 383 -36.09 -4.99 10.07
N ALA A 384 -36.81 -5.52 9.08
CA ALA A 384 -38.20 -5.13 8.82
C ALA A 384 -38.96 -5.21 10.14
N GLY A 385 -39.50 -4.08 10.60
CA GLY A 385 -40.32 -4.04 11.81
C GLY A 385 -41.47 -5.05 11.73
N PRO A 386 -42.00 -5.53 12.87
CA PRO A 386 -43.09 -6.49 12.86
C PRO A 386 -44.25 -5.92 12.04
N VAL A 387 -44.61 -6.62 10.97
CA VAL A 387 -45.82 -6.35 10.19
C VAL A 387 -46.98 -6.56 11.14
N ASN A 388 -47.65 -5.46 11.53
CA ASN A 388 -48.93 -5.53 12.22
C ASN A 388 -49.93 -6.21 11.27
N SER A 389 -50.20 -7.49 11.51
CA SER A 389 -51.34 -8.17 10.93
C SER A 389 -52.62 -7.46 11.38
N PRO A 390 -53.61 -7.24 10.49
CA PRO A 390 -54.88 -6.66 10.90
C PRO A 390 -55.58 -7.61 11.87
N ALA A 391 -56.05 -7.07 12.99
CA ALA A 391 -56.85 -7.79 13.96
C ALA A 391 -58.10 -8.35 13.26
N THR A 392 -58.18 -9.69 13.15
CA THR A 392 -59.42 -10.40 12.91
C THR A 392 -60.33 -10.16 14.11
N THR A 393 -61.38 -9.36 13.89
CA THR A 393 -62.55 -9.30 14.76
C THR A 393 -63.25 -10.67 14.73
N GLU A 394 -63.01 -11.49 15.74
CA GLU A 394 -63.85 -12.66 16.01
C GLU A 394 -65.21 -12.19 16.54
N GLY A 395 -66.26 -12.59 15.84
CA GLY A 395 -67.64 -12.28 16.17
C GLY A 395 -68.13 -13.05 17.39
N GLU A 396 -68.97 -12.38 18.17
CA GLU A 396 -69.78 -12.95 19.24
C GLU A 396 -70.58 -14.17 18.76
N ILE A 397 -70.50 -15.27 19.51
CA ILE A 397 -71.42 -16.41 19.40
C ILE A 397 -72.50 -16.23 20.48
N PRO A 398 -73.80 -16.21 20.14
CA PRO A 398 -74.86 -16.09 21.13
C PRO A 398 -75.16 -17.41 21.83
N MET A 399 -75.45 -17.26 23.12
CA MET A 399 -75.87 -18.26 24.09
C MET A 399 -77.24 -18.86 23.74
N GLN A 400 -77.35 -20.19 23.56
CA GLN A 400 -78.61 -20.94 23.71
C GLN A 400 -78.39 -22.35 24.28
N GLN A 401 -78.99 -22.56 25.46
CA GLN A 401 -79.74 -23.74 25.94
C GLN A 401 -79.18 -25.16 25.72
N LEU A 402 -78.71 -25.79 26.81
CA LEU A 402 -79.47 -26.78 27.60
C LEU A 402 -78.72 -27.14 28.89
#